data_AF-A0A6C2C6N8-F1
#
_entry.id   AF-A0A6C2C6N8-F1
#
_cell.length_a   1.000
_cell.length_b   1.000
_cell.length_c   1.000
_cell.angle_alpha   90.00
_cell.angle_beta   90.00
_cell.angle_gamma   90.00
#
_symmetry.space_group_name_H-M   'P 1'
#
loop_
_entity.id
_entity.type
_entity.pdbx_description
1 polymer ?
#
loop_
_entity_poly.entity_id
_entity_poly.type
_entity_poly.pdbx_seq_one_letter_code
_entity_poly.pdbx_strand_id
1 'polypeptide(L)' 'MDTDKRLIRDLRLEYGEVSVNIMSAKFALATLSFKTEEDKELLRSQLTSMENYASYLLKRAGKLADRANSEEQ' A
#
# COMPACT_ATOMS: atom_id res chain seq x y z
N MET A 1 -0.24 -2.65 -24.21
CA MET A 1 -1.58 -2.16 -23.78
C MET A 1 -2.37 -3.09 -22.85
N ASP A 2 -2.94 -4.23 -23.26
CA ASP A 2 -3.88 -5.01 -22.42
C ASP A 2 -3.26 -5.64 -21.16
N THR A 3 -1.96 -5.95 -21.21
CA THR A 3 -1.22 -6.47 -20.06
C THR A 3 -0.98 -5.38 -19.00
N ASP A 4 -0.69 -4.15 -19.45
CA ASP A 4 -0.41 -3.02 -18.55
C ASP A 4 -1.68 -2.52 -17.87
N LYS A 5 -2.80 -2.44 -18.60
CA LYS A 5 -4.11 -2.07 -18.02
C LYS A 5 -4.56 -3.08 -16.96
N ARG A 6 -4.32 -4.39 -17.18
CA ARG A 6 -4.55 -5.43 -16.18
C ARG A 6 -3.63 -5.28 -14.96
N LEU A 7 -2.33 -5.11 -15.19
CA LEU A 7 -1.37 -4.96 -14.10
C LEU A 7 -1.65 -3.70 -13.24
N ILE A 8 -2.06 -2.59 -13.86
CA ILE A 8 -2.47 -1.38 -13.13
C ILE A 8 -3.70 -1.65 -12.25
N ARG A 9 -4.68 -2.42 -12.76
CA ARG A 9 -5.86 -2.82 -11.98
C ARG A 9 -5.45 -3.67 -10.78
N ASP A 10 -4.60 -4.66 -10.97
CA ASP A 10 -4.15 -5.55 -9.90
C ASP A 10 -3.40 -4.77 -8.81
N LEU A 11 -2.50 -3.86 -9.21
CA LEU A 11 -1.78 -2.98 -8.27
C LEU A 11 -2.72 -2.06 -7.48
N ARG A 12 -3.83 -1.60 -8.09
CA ARG A 12 -4.83 -0.78 -7.40
C ARG A 12 -5.63 -1.58 -6.38
N LEU A 13 -5.99 -2.83 -6.71
CA LEU A 13 -6.68 -3.73 -5.79
C LEU A 13 -5.80 -4.02 -4.58
N GLU A 14 -4.56 -4.41 -4.81
CA GLU A 14 -3.57 -4.68 -3.76
C GLU A 14 -3.31 -3.42 -2.90
N TYR A 15 -3.18 -2.25 -3.52
CA TYR A 15 -3.06 -0.99 -2.78
C TYR A 15 -4.27 -0.73 -1.87
N GLY A 16 -5.48 -1.03 -2.33
CA GLY A 16 -6.70 -0.90 -1.55
C GLY A 16 -6.69 -1.79 -0.32
N GLU A 17 -6.30 -3.06 -0.47
CA GLU A 17 -6.17 -4.03 0.63
C GLU A 17 -5.14 -3.58 1.67
N VAL A 18 -3.94 -3.16 1.21
CA VAL A 18 -2.90 -2.64 2.10
C VAL A 18 -3.37 -1.37 2.82
N SER A 19 -4.13 -0.51 2.14
CA SER A 19 -4.67 0.73 2.73
C SER A 19 -5.67 0.46 3.87
N VAL A 20 -6.49 -0.58 3.75
CA VAL A 20 -7.38 -1.04 4.83
C VAL A 20 -6.55 -1.48 6.03
N ASN A 21 -5.52 -2.30 5.82
CA ASN A 21 -4.64 -2.79 6.90
C ASN A 21 -3.88 -1.64 7.59
N ILE A 22 -3.40 -0.65 6.83
CA ILE A 22 -2.78 0.58 7.36
C ILE A 22 -3.78 1.32 8.27
N MET A 23 -5.02 1.49 7.82
CA MET A 23 -6.06 2.17 8.59
C MET A 23 -6.37 1.44 9.88
N SER A 24 -6.51 0.12 9.83
CA SER A 24 -6.72 -0.72 11.01
C SER A 24 -5.54 -0.65 11.98
N ALA A 25 -4.29 -0.66 11.50
CA ALA A 25 -3.10 -0.53 12.35
C ALA A 25 -3.00 0.86 12.99
N LYS A 26 -3.30 1.94 12.25
CA LYS A 26 -3.39 3.31 12.80
C LYS A 26 -4.46 3.43 13.86
N PHE A 27 -5.64 2.85 13.62
CA PHE A 27 -6.73 2.82 14.58
C PHE A 27 -6.33 2.05 15.84
N ALA A 28 -5.70 0.88 15.70
CA ALA A 28 -5.22 0.08 16.81
C ALA A 28 -4.19 0.84 17.66
N LEU A 29 -3.21 1.50 17.04
CA LEU A 29 -2.23 2.32 17.73
C LEU A 29 -2.83 3.51 18.49
N ALA A 30 -3.96 4.04 18.00
CA ALA A 30 -4.63 5.19 18.61
C ALA A 30 -5.61 4.82 19.72
N THR A 31 -6.16 3.60 19.71
CA THR A 31 -7.33 3.25 20.53
C THR A 31 -7.12 2.06 21.45
N LEU A 32 -6.21 1.14 21.12
CA LEU A 32 -6.00 -0.07 21.90
C LEU A 32 -4.91 0.13 22.95
N SER A 33 -5.12 -0.51 24.10
CA SER A 33 -4.09 -0.68 25.11
C SER A 33 -3.19 -1.87 24.73
N PHE A 34 -1.89 -1.62 24.67
CA PHE A 34 -0.89 -2.64 24.39
C PHE A 34 -0.41 -3.26 25.69
N LYS A 35 -0.13 -4.58 25.67
CA LYS A 35 0.36 -5.31 26.85
C LYS A 35 1.80 -4.93 27.18
N THR A 36 2.59 -4.65 26.15
CA THR A 36 3.99 -4.23 26.25
C THR A 36 4.25 -3.07 25.28
N GLU A 37 5.28 -2.27 25.55
CA GLU A 37 5.76 -1.27 24.58
C GLU A 37 6.39 -1.95 23.36
N GLU A 38 6.94 -3.16 23.50
CA GLU A 38 7.49 -3.95 22.39
C GLU A 38 6.41 -4.32 21.35
N ASP A 39 5.21 -4.72 21.79
CA ASP A 39 4.07 -5.02 20.91
C ASP A 39 3.64 -3.78 20.12
N LYS A 40 3.65 -2.62 20.78
CA LYS A 40 3.31 -1.33 20.18
C LYS A 40 4.36 -0.90 19.15
N GLU A 41 5.64 -1.07 19.46
CA GLU A 41 6.73 -0.72 18.56
C GLU A 41 6.81 -1.68 17.36
N LEU A 42 6.53 -2.97 17.58
CA LEU A 42 6.37 -3.94 16.51
C LEU A 42 5.26 -3.51 15.53
N LEU A 43 4.09 -3.12 16.05
CA LEU A 43 2.99 -2.66 15.20
C LEU A 43 3.35 -1.36 14.45
N ARG A 44 4.11 -0.43 15.04
CA ARG A 44 4.62 0.76 14.36
C ARG A 44 5.58 0.42 13.22
N SER A 45 6.48 -0.55 13.45
CA SER A 45 7.42 -1.02 12.43
C SER A 45 6.68 -1.70 11.27
N GLN A 46 5.69 -2.54 11.58
CA GLN A 46 4.81 -3.15 10.58
C GLN A 46 4.02 -2.10 9.80
N LEU A 47 3.46 -1.09 10.49
CA LEU A 47 2.75 0.03 9.86
C LEU A 47 3.66 0.78 8.88
N THR A 48 4.87 1.12 9.30
CA THR A 48 5.86 1.80 8.43
C THR A 48 6.18 0.96 7.19
N SER A 49 6.33 -0.36 7.36
CA SER A 49 6.56 -1.28 6.25
C SER A 49 5.39 -1.30 5.26
N MET A 50 4.15 -1.33 5.77
CA MET A 50 2.95 -1.26 4.93
C MET A 50 2.84 0.06 4.18
N GLU A 51 3.14 1.21 4.82
CA GLU A 51 3.12 2.53 4.18
C GLU A 51 4.17 2.65 3.06
N ASN A 52 5.37 2.13 3.30
CA ASN A 52 6.42 2.05 2.29
C ASN A 52 5.99 1.18 1.11
N TYR A 53 5.36 0.04 1.39
CA TYR A 53 4.86 -0.85 0.36
C TYR A 53 3.71 -0.24 -0.45
N ALA A 54 2.75 0.40 0.20
CA ALA A 54 1.67 1.13 -0.46
C ALA A 54 2.22 2.23 -1.39
N SER A 55 3.25 2.96 -0.94
CA SER A 55 3.94 3.96 -1.75
C SER A 55 4.64 3.35 -2.96
N TYR A 56 5.23 2.17 -2.82
CA TYR A 56 5.82 1.41 -3.92
C TYR A 56 4.77 1.00 -4.97
N LEU A 57 3.61 0.49 -4.54
CA LEU A 57 2.51 0.10 -5.43
C LEU A 57 2.03 1.28 -6.27
N LEU A 58 1.85 2.45 -5.66
CA LEU A 58 1.47 3.68 -6.38
C LEU A 58 2.52 4.10 -7.41
N LYS A 59 3.80 4.10 -7.02
CA LYS A 59 4.90 4.45 -7.94
C LYS A 59 4.96 3.48 -9.12
N ARG A 60 4.77 2.19 -8.87
CA ARG A 60 4.77 1.17 -9.93
C ARG A 60 3.56 1.34 -10.86
N ALA A 61 2.37 1.56 -10.32
CA ALA A 61 1.16 1.80 -11.11
C ALA A 61 1.31 3.08 -11.96
N GLY A 62 1.90 4.15 -11.41
CA GLY A 62 2.19 5.39 -12.14
C GLY A 62 3.10 5.16 -13.33
N LYS A 63 4.25 4.49 -13.14
CA LYS A 63 5.18 4.17 -14.24
C LYS A 63 4.53 3.34 -15.36
N LEU A 64 3.64 2.41 -15.01
CA LEU A 64 2.91 1.60 -15.99
C LEU A 64 1.87 2.43 -16.75
N ALA A 65 1.20 3.37 -16.06
CA ALA A 65 0.27 4.28 -16.70
C ALA A 65 0.97 5.23 -17.68
N ASP A 66 2.12 5.77 -17.29
CA ASP A 66 2.94 6.62 -18.17
C ASP A 66 3.38 5.86 -19.43
N ARG A 67 3.85 4.61 -19.26
CA ARG A 67 4.22 3.74 -20.39
C ARG A 67 3.02 3.47 -21.31
N ALA A 68 1.89 3.05 -20.75
CA ALA A 68 0.70 2.74 -21.52
C ALA A 68 0.20 3.93 -22.34
N ASN A 69 0.33 5.15 -21.82
CA ASN A 69 -0.04 6.38 -22.53
C ASN A 69 0.99 6.77 -23.61
N SER A 70 2.29 6.50 -23.38
CA SER A 70 3.34 6.79 -24.37
C SER A 70 3.35 5.85 -25.57
N GLU A 71 2.80 4.63 -25.43
CA GLU A 71 2.66 3.66 -26.52
C GLU A 71 1.38 3.90 -27.38
N GLU A 72 0.45 4.74 -26.91
CA GLU A 72 -0.79 5.11 -27.61
C GLU A 72 -0.62 6.36 -28.52
N GLN A 73 0.53 7.06 -28.45
CA GLN A 73 0.89 8.24 -29.28
C GLN A 73 1.77 7.87 -30.47
#